data_AF-A0A1G3JKT9-F1
#
_entry.id   AF-A0A1G3JKT9-F1
#
_cell.length_a   1.000
_cell.length_b   1.000
_cell.length_c   1.000
_cell.angle_alpha   90.00
_cell.angle_beta   90.00
_cell.angle_gamma   90.00
#
_symmetry.space_group_name_H-M   'P 1'
#
loop_
_entity.id
_entity.type
_entity.pdbx_description
1 polymer ?
#
loop_
_entity_poly.entity_id
_entity_poly.type
_entity_poly.pdbx_seq_one_letter_code
_entity_poly.pdbx_strand_id
1 'polypeptide(L)'
;MTRQIVDALAKAQAEVPKDVRKRWSQKVTLSFIDPRNGRPAVMTRDQLISMALNLGNEGNAKKLAGGYGWSEQSMLDMLNRELTAEEWGYVQKVWDAIDVLWPEIAAVERRVNGVEPEKVEAREVQTNAGVLRGGYYPVVYDTSRDLRVEKNTAISADQLFSSAYKRANTRAGSTNERTEVRDMPILLSPAVLSRHINEVVHDITHRETLMDAHRFLNDARIVKAVRGVLGEEVQKQFNPWLHHIANEFAYDAQGMGALEKGLKAIRTNATFVGLAYRASTIMLQISGFVQTAEVIGARWMAQGVYSFARDPVGSYRFVLENSQEVSARMETMDRDMRDMLTSDSRLGKGAAAIKANGFVLIGVVDRFVSVVSWMAAYNKAQSRGDPEAQSIAYADEAVRKSQGSGSSKDLAAIMRGKGVAGEAFKMITPFYSFMSAYYQRQRTLARDYGTAFRTKSISDFPDLMGRTLMLYVLPVLAAEWLTGRMPDDDDEESWTQWLLGAMAVNALGPLPVVRDLANFAVKGFGGDVSSVDRFVGSTSRVITDIKNLSEGDETKRATRNAMEAAGYVGAPTSGQMAATTQFIVDVFGGDQHPEDWGDWWEGLTKGKIKED
;
A
#
# COMPACT_ATOMS: atom_id res chain seq x y z
N MET A 1 -19.17 0.08 -5.85
CA MET A 1 -18.99 1.30 -6.65
C MET A 1 -17.70 1.28 -7.45
N THR A 2 -16.51 1.31 -6.83
CA THR A 2 -15.22 1.33 -7.58
C THR A 2 -15.05 0.17 -8.55
N ARG A 3 -15.30 -1.08 -8.12
CA ARG A 3 -15.22 -2.25 -9.02
C ARG A 3 -16.16 -2.11 -10.23
N GLN A 4 -17.38 -1.65 -10.03
CA GLN A 4 -18.34 -1.44 -11.13
C GLN A 4 -17.84 -0.43 -12.16
N ILE A 5 -17.23 0.68 -11.71
CA ILE A 5 -16.66 1.70 -12.62
C ILE A 5 -15.43 1.16 -13.33
N VAL A 6 -14.53 0.49 -12.60
CA VAL A 6 -13.32 -0.13 -13.19
C VAL A 6 -13.69 -1.19 -14.22
N ASP A 7 -14.69 -2.03 -13.92
CA ASP A 7 -15.19 -3.06 -14.84
C ASP A 7 -15.85 -2.43 -16.07
N ALA A 8 -16.63 -1.35 -15.89
CA ALA A 8 -17.22 -0.59 -16.99
C ALA A 8 -16.14 0.04 -17.89
N LEU A 9 -15.09 0.62 -17.31
CA LEU A 9 -13.95 1.18 -18.04
C LEU A 9 -13.14 0.10 -18.76
N ALA A 10 -12.89 -1.04 -18.10
CA ALA A 10 -12.21 -2.18 -18.70
C ALA A 10 -13.01 -2.76 -19.87
N LYS A 11 -14.33 -2.85 -19.74
CA LYS A 11 -15.23 -3.24 -20.83
C LYS A 11 -15.21 -2.23 -21.97
N ALA A 12 -15.34 -0.94 -21.67
CA ALA A 12 -15.26 0.12 -22.67
C ALA A 12 -13.94 0.08 -23.45
N GLN A 13 -12.82 -0.15 -22.76
CA GLN A 13 -11.51 -0.32 -23.38
C GLN A 13 -11.45 -1.61 -24.21
N ALA A 14 -12.05 -2.72 -23.74
CA ALA A 14 -12.05 -3.99 -24.46
C ALA A 14 -12.80 -3.94 -25.79
N GLU A 15 -13.83 -3.11 -25.88
CA GLU A 15 -14.62 -2.87 -27.10
C GLU A 15 -13.83 -2.12 -28.18
N VAL A 16 -12.79 -1.37 -27.82
CA VAL A 16 -11.88 -0.78 -28.80
C VAL A 16 -11.01 -1.89 -29.43
N PRO A 17 -10.96 -1.99 -30.77
CA PRO A 17 -10.17 -3.00 -31.47
C PRO A 17 -8.71 -3.05 -30.98
N LYS A 18 -8.15 -4.27 -30.86
CA LYS A 18 -6.80 -4.47 -30.27
C LYS A 18 -5.71 -3.77 -31.07
N ASP A 19 -5.83 -3.71 -32.39
CA ASP A 19 -4.94 -3.01 -33.30
C ASP A 19 -4.99 -1.49 -33.09
N VAL A 20 -6.18 -0.92 -32.85
CA VAL A 20 -6.34 0.50 -32.49
C VAL A 20 -5.69 0.78 -31.13
N ARG A 21 -5.97 -0.03 -30.11
CA ARG A 21 -5.39 0.12 -28.76
C ARG A 21 -3.86 0.01 -28.73
N LYS A 22 -3.26 -0.84 -29.58
CA LYS A 22 -1.79 -0.93 -29.68
C LYS A 22 -1.13 0.38 -30.11
N ARG A 23 -1.88 1.28 -30.77
CA ARG A 23 -1.40 2.60 -31.22
C ARG A 23 -1.55 3.68 -30.17
N TRP A 24 -2.18 3.42 -29.02
CA TRP A 24 -2.43 4.45 -28.00
C TRP A 24 -1.16 5.13 -27.46
N SER A 25 -0.05 4.37 -27.37
CA SER A 25 1.27 4.91 -27.03
C SER A 25 2.03 5.52 -28.22
N GLN A 26 1.50 5.45 -29.45
CA GLN A 26 2.14 5.98 -30.65
C GLN A 26 2.13 7.51 -30.62
N LYS A 27 3.28 8.11 -30.95
CA LYS A 27 3.42 9.56 -31.11
C LYS A 27 2.84 10.01 -32.45
N VAL A 28 2.14 11.13 -32.43
CA VAL A 28 1.55 11.83 -33.56
C VAL A 28 2.07 13.26 -33.55
N THR A 29 2.54 13.73 -34.71
CA THR A 29 2.90 15.14 -34.90
C THR A 29 1.64 15.88 -35.36
N LEU A 30 1.22 16.87 -34.58
CA LEU A 30 0.02 17.65 -34.83
C LEU A 30 0.31 18.81 -35.78
N SER A 31 -0.75 19.33 -36.41
CA SER A 31 -0.70 20.54 -37.22
C SER A 31 -0.57 21.83 -36.40
N PHE A 32 -0.59 21.73 -35.07
CA PHE A 32 -0.44 22.85 -34.15
C PHE A 32 1.01 23.09 -33.79
N ILE A 33 1.34 24.35 -33.56
CA ILE A 33 2.61 24.73 -32.94
C ILE A 33 2.43 24.69 -31.42
N ASP A 34 3.38 24.05 -30.74
CA ASP A 34 3.50 24.16 -29.30
C ASP A 34 4.01 25.57 -28.98
N PRO A 35 3.18 26.42 -28.33
CA PRO A 35 3.50 27.84 -28.14
C PRO A 35 4.78 28.06 -27.30
N ARG A 36 5.30 27.03 -26.64
CA ARG A 36 6.45 27.12 -25.73
C ARG A 36 7.79 26.93 -26.42
N ASN A 37 7.84 26.13 -27.48
CA ASN A 37 9.10 25.83 -28.18
C ASN A 37 9.05 26.19 -29.67
N GLY A 38 7.91 26.65 -30.17
CA GLY A 38 7.73 27.06 -31.57
C GLY A 38 7.80 25.91 -32.57
N ARG A 39 7.76 24.65 -32.11
CA ARG A 39 7.83 23.44 -32.95
C ARG A 39 6.45 22.80 -33.08
N PRO A 40 6.23 21.94 -34.09
CA PRO A 40 5.03 21.11 -34.16
C PRO A 40 4.80 20.35 -32.85
N ALA A 41 3.59 20.42 -32.32
CA ALA A 41 3.22 19.72 -31.11
C ALA A 41 3.24 18.20 -31.38
N VAL A 42 3.96 17.46 -30.53
CA VAL A 42 4.03 16.00 -30.61
C VAL A 42 3.36 15.42 -29.37
N MET A 43 2.35 14.59 -29.58
CA MET A 43 1.56 13.97 -28.51
C MET A 43 1.37 12.48 -28.78
N THR A 44 1.18 11.68 -27.74
CA THR A 44 0.70 10.30 -27.93
C THR A 44 -0.80 10.28 -28.18
N ARG A 45 -1.33 9.23 -28.82
CA ARG A 45 -2.77 9.08 -29.01
C ARG A 45 -3.55 9.08 -27.68
N ASP A 46 -3.00 8.51 -26.61
CA ASP A 46 -3.59 8.61 -25.26
C ASP A 46 -3.74 10.06 -24.75
N GLN A 47 -2.81 10.94 -25.12
CA GLN A 47 -2.93 12.36 -24.80
C GLN A 47 -4.05 13.03 -25.62
N LEU A 48 -4.26 12.60 -26.87
CA LEU A 48 -5.38 13.04 -27.68
C LEU A 48 -6.73 12.55 -27.12
N ILE A 49 -6.81 11.32 -26.64
CA ILE A 49 -8.00 10.80 -25.94
C ILE A 49 -8.26 11.62 -24.66
N SER A 50 -7.21 11.90 -23.89
CA SER A 50 -7.31 12.78 -22.69
C SER A 50 -7.76 14.19 -23.05
N MET A 51 -7.36 14.71 -24.21
CA MET A 51 -7.79 16.00 -24.74
C MET A 51 -9.28 15.96 -25.11
N ALA A 52 -9.71 14.93 -25.84
CA ALA A 52 -11.11 14.72 -26.20
C ALA A 52 -12.02 14.67 -24.98
N LEU A 53 -11.60 13.99 -23.90
CA LEU A 53 -12.33 13.92 -22.63
C LEU A 53 -12.57 15.29 -21.98
N ASN A 54 -11.73 16.29 -22.26
CA ASN A 54 -11.91 17.65 -21.74
C ASN A 54 -12.84 18.52 -22.61
N LEU A 55 -13.33 18.03 -23.76
CA LEU A 55 -14.27 18.76 -24.62
C LEU A 55 -15.75 18.49 -24.29
N GLY A 56 -16.05 17.61 -23.33
CA GLY A 56 -17.41 17.16 -23.02
C GLY A 56 -18.29 18.18 -22.28
N ASN A 57 -17.73 19.32 -21.85
CA ASN A 57 -18.47 20.43 -21.23
C ASN A 57 -17.79 21.77 -21.51
N GLU A 58 -18.56 22.85 -21.42
CA GLU A 58 -18.14 24.22 -21.76
C GLU A 58 -16.96 24.73 -20.91
N GLY A 59 -16.97 24.43 -19.62
CA GLY A 59 -15.95 24.91 -18.68
C GLY A 59 -14.58 24.32 -18.99
N ASN A 60 -14.52 23.00 -19.18
CA ASN A 60 -13.28 22.30 -19.48
C ASN A 60 -12.74 22.64 -20.88
N ALA A 61 -13.62 22.75 -21.88
CA ALA A 61 -13.22 23.09 -23.24
C ALA A 61 -12.52 24.45 -23.31
N LYS A 62 -13.06 25.46 -22.59
CA LYS A 62 -12.44 26.80 -22.49
C LYS A 62 -11.09 26.77 -21.77
N LYS A 63 -10.96 25.99 -20.69
CA LYS A 63 -9.69 25.81 -19.96
C LYS A 63 -8.65 25.12 -20.83
N LEU A 64 -9.04 24.08 -21.57
CA LEU A 64 -8.17 23.37 -22.49
C LEU A 64 -7.67 24.30 -23.60
N ALA A 65 -8.58 25.06 -24.23
CA ALA A 65 -8.25 26.03 -25.26
C ALA A 65 -7.28 27.11 -24.75
N GLY A 66 -7.57 27.68 -23.56
CA GLY A 66 -6.71 28.67 -22.92
C GLY A 66 -5.32 28.12 -22.60
N GLY A 67 -5.24 26.95 -21.97
CA GLY A 67 -3.98 26.33 -21.55
C GLY A 67 -3.04 25.92 -22.68
N TYR A 68 -3.57 25.60 -23.86
CA TYR A 68 -2.78 25.25 -25.04
C TYR A 68 -2.65 26.39 -26.06
N GLY A 69 -3.42 27.47 -25.91
CA GLY A 69 -3.47 28.57 -26.87
C GLY A 69 -4.06 28.17 -28.23
N TRP A 70 -4.88 27.11 -28.27
CA TRP A 70 -5.49 26.58 -29.49
C TRP A 70 -6.99 26.86 -29.50
N SER A 71 -7.55 27.14 -30.68
CA SER A 71 -9.00 27.31 -30.80
C SER A 71 -9.72 25.97 -30.57
N GLU A 72 -10.87 26.03 -29.91
CA GLU A 72 -11.65 24.83 -29.58
C GLU A 72 -12.07 24.06 -30.84
N GLN A 73 -12.55 24.77 -31.86
CA GLN A 73 -12.97 24.15 -33.12
C GLN A 73 -11.79 23.47 -33.82
N SER A 74 -10.62 24.14 -33.87
CA SER A 74 -9.44 23.53 -34.48
C SER A 74 -9.01 22.25 -33.74
N MET A 75 -9.08 22.24 -32.40
CA MET A 75 -8.79 21.04 -31.61
C MET A 75 -9.76 19.92 -31.95
N LEU A 76 -11.07 20.20 -32.03
CA LEU A 76 -12.08 19.22 -32.39
C LEU A 76 -11.85 18.65 -33.79
N ASP A 77 -11.56 19.51 -34.79
CA ASP A 77 -11.27 19.08 -36.16
C ASP A 77 -10.03 18.18 -36.23
N MET A 78 -8.98 18.53 -35.47
CA MET A 78 -7.79 17.69 -35.35
C MET A 78 -8.12 16.35 -34.70
N LEU A 79 -8.86 16.33 -33.59
CA LEU A 79 -9.25 15.10 -32.93
C LEU A 79 -10.11 14.21 -33.83
N ASN A 80 -10.99 14.79 -34.65
CA ASN A 80 -11.80 14.06 -35.64
C ASN A 80 -10.98 13.49 -36.80
N ARG A 81 -9.83 14.08 -37.12
CA ARG A 81 -8.88 13.52 -38.09
C ARG A 81 -8.03 12.41 -37.49
N GLU A 82 -7.58 12.59 -36.25
CA GLU A 82 -6.61 11.69 -35.62
C GLU A 82 -7.29 10.49 -34.94
N LEU A 83 -8.40 10.68 -34.22
CA LEU A 83 -9.11 9.64 -33.47
C LEU A 83 -10.10 8.88 -34.37
N THR A 84 -10.21 7.57 -34.12
CA THR A 84 -11.19 6.68 -34.75
C THR A 84 -12.57 6.79 -34.10
N ALA A 85 -13.61 6.31 -34.79
CA ALA A 85 -14.96 6.31 -34.24
C ALA A 85 -15.07 5.45 -32.95
N GLU A 86 -14.29 4.37 -32.87
CA GLU A 86 -14.20 3.50 -31.70
C GLU A 86 -13.53 4.20 -30.51
N GLU A 87 -12.51 5.03 -30.75
CA GLU A 87 -11.89 5.85 -29.70
C GLU A 87 -12.85 6.93 -29.18
N TRP A 88 -13.65 7.55 -30.05
CA TRP A 88 -14.72 8.47 -29.62
C TRP A 88 -15.84 7.76 -28.84
N GLY A 89 -16.21 6.55 -29.24
CA GLY A 89 -17.12 5.70 -28.46
C GLY A 89 -16.57 5.38 -27.07
N TYR A 90 -15.26 5.15 -26.95
CA TYR A 90 -14.59 5.01 -25.65
C TYR A 90 -14.65 6.31 -24.83
N VAL A 91 -14.40 7.47 -25.44
CA VAL A 91 -14.49 8.79 -24.77
C VAL A 91 -15.87 9.00 -24.14
N GLN A 92 -16.96 8.72 -24.87
CA GLN A 92 -18.32 8.83 -24.31
C GLN A 92 -18.54 7.91 -23.12
N LYS A 93 -18.07 6.66 -23.20
CA LYS A 93 -18.21 5.69 -22.10
C LYS A 93 -17.44 6.06 -20.85
N VAL A 94 -16.30 6.74 -20.99
CA VAL A 94 -15.56 7.28 -19.83
C VAL A 94 -16.37 8.37 -19.15
N TRP A 95 -16.97 9.30 -19.90
CA TRP A 95 -17.88 10.30 -19.33
C TRP A 95 -19.06 9.65 -18.60
N ASP A 96 -19.69 8.66 -19.23
CA ASP A 96 -20.83 7.94 -18.64
C ASP A 96 -20.42 7.19 -17.36
N ALA A 97 -19.21 6.61 -17.32
CA ALA A 97 -18.69 5.91 -16.15
C ALA A 97 -18.39 6.85 -14.97
N ILE A 98 -17.91 8.08 -15.23
CA ILE A 98 -17.73 9.11 -14.19
C ILE A 98 -19.10 9.55 -13.67
N ASP A 99 -20.09 9.70 -14.55
CA ASP A 99 -21.42 10.21 -14.20
C ASP A 99 -22.18 9.31 -13.20
N VAL A 100 -21.85 8.02 -13.15
CA VAL A 100 -22.40 7.06 -12.17
C VAL A 100 -22.15 7.51 -10.72
N LEU A 101 -21.08 8.28 -10.46
CA LEU A 101 -20.76 8.77 -9.12
C LEU A 101 -21.61 9.97 -8.69
N TRP A 102 -22.25 10.68 -9.63
CA TRP A 102 -22.93 11.95 -9.35
C TRP A 102 -24.04 11.85 -8.29
N PRO A 103 -24.95 10.85 -8.31
CA PRO A 103 -26.00 10.75 -7.31
C PRO A 103 -25.46 10.65 -5.87
N GLU A 104 -24.34 9.95 -5.69
CA GLU A 104 -23.71 9.74 -4.39
C GLU A 104 -22.96 11.00 -3.93
N ILE A 105 -22.28 11.69 -4.85
CA ILE A 105 -21.69 13.01 -4.60
C ILE A 105 -22.77 13.98 -4.12
N ALA A 106 -23.88 14.08 -4.85
CA ALA A 106 -24.99 14.97 -4.54
C ALA A 106 -25.62 14.64 -3.18
N ALA A 107 -25.79 13.35 -2.88
CA ALA A 107 -26.33 12.89 -1.60
C ALA A 107 -25.43 13.25 -0.41
N VAL A 108 -24.10 13.04 -0.54
CA VAL A 108 -23.12 13.41 0.51
C VAL A 108 -23.07 14.93 0.70
N GLU A 109 -23.00 15.70 -0.38
CA GLU A 109 -23.00 17.16 -0.32
C GLU A 109 -24.28 17.69 0.34
N ARG A 110 -25.44 17.12 0.03
CA ARG A 110 -26.71 17.48 0.66
C ARG A 110 -26.75 17.16 2.14
N ARG A 111 -26.23 16.00 2.57
CA ARG A 111 -26.17 15.63 4.01
C ARG A 111 -25.22 16.54 4.79
N VAL A 112 -24.08 16.89 4.20
CA VAL A 112 -23.02 17.66 4.86
C VAL A 112 -23.32 19.17 4.87
N ASN A 113 -23.76 19.72 3.74
CA ASN A 113 -23.93 21.16 3.53
C ASN A 113 -25.39 21.61 3.50
N GLY A 114 -26.35 20.68 3.53
CA GLY A 114 -27.79 20.98 3.51
C GLY A 114 -28.35 21.34 2.13
N VAL A 115 -27.51 21.47 1.12
CA VAL A 115 -27.90 21.83 -0.25
C VAL A 115 -27.33 20.85 -1.26
N GLU A 116 -28.12 20.56 -2.29
CA GLU A 116 -27.66 19.74 -3.41
C GLU A 116 -26.80 20.60 -4.35
N PRO A 117 -25.60 20.13 -4.72
CA PRO A 117 -24.71 20.89 -5.59
C PRO A 117 -25.22 20.92 -7.03
N GLU A 118 -24.91 21.99 -7.76
CA GLU A 118 -25.16 22.03 -9.19
C GLU A 118 -24.20 21.10 -9.96
N LYS A 119 -24.77 20.28 -10.85
CA LYS A 119 -24.04 19.38 -11.74
C LYS A 119 -23.35 20.17 -12.85
N VAL A 120 -22.22 19.68 -13.33
CA VAL A 120 -21.61 20.19 -14.55
C VAL A 120 -22.44 19.73 -15.74
N GLU A 121 -22.96 20.68 -16.51
CA GLU A 121 -23.75 20.41 -17.71
C GLU A 121 -22.88 19.86 -18.83
N ALA A 122 -23.29 18.71 -19.38
CA ALA A 122 -22.68 18.14 -20.57
C ALA A 122 -23.03 18.99 -21.80
N ARG A 123 -22.15 18.99 -22.80
CA ARG A 123 -22.44 19.59 -24.11
C ARG A 123 -22.23 18.58 -25.22
N GLU A 124 -23.02 18.70 -26.27
CA GLU A 124 -22.86 17.85 -27.44
C GLU A 124 -21.52 18.11 -28.13
N VAL A 125 -20.87 17.05 -28.58
CA VAL A 125 -19.60 17.10 -29.32
C VAL A 125 -19.82 16.48 -30.69
N GLN A 126 -19.54 17.26 -31.74
CA GLN A 126 -19.67 16.84 -33.14
C GLN A 126 -18.43 16.04 -33.56
N THR A 127 -18.58 14.72 -33.72
CA THR A 127 -17.44 13.83 -33.98
C THR A 127 -17.57 13.04 -35.28
N ASN A 128 -16.48 12.40 -35.71
CA ASN A 128 -16.53 11.45 -36.83
C ASN A 128 -17.32 10.15 -36.50
N ALA A 129 -17.66 9.91 -35.23
CA ALA A 129 -18.54 8.84 -34.77
C ALA A 129 -20.03 9.27 -34.71
N GLY A 130 -20.35 10.51 -35.08
CA GLY A 130 -21.66 11.13 -34.88
C GLY A 130 -21.67 12.13 -33.73
N VAL A 131 -22.86 12.56 -33.33
CA VAL A 131 -23.05 13.48 -32.20
C VAL A 131 -22.93 12.71 -30.89
N LEU A 132 -21.96 13.07 -30.07
CA LEU A 132 -21.81 12.54 -28.72
C LEU A 132 -22.46 13.49 -27.71
N ARG A 133 -23.01 12.95 -26.62
CA ARG A 133 -23.67 13.73 -25.55
C ARG A 133 -22.70 14.63 -24.79
N GLY A 134 -21.43 14.24 -24.73
CA GLY A 134 -20.46 14.88 -23.85
C GLY A 134 -20.50 14.35 -22.42
N GLY A 135 -19.89 15.11 -21.51
CA GLY A 135 -19.88 14.83 -20.08
C GLY A 135 -18.76 15.50 -19.32
N TYR A 136 -18.66 15.12 -18.04
CA TYR A 136 -17.67 15.66 -17.13
C TYR A 136 -16.38 14.84 -17.13
N TYR A 137 -15.24 15.53 -17.15
CA TYR A 137 -13.92 14.95 -16.89
C TYR A 137 -13.14 15.84 -15.91
N PRO A 138 -12.40 15.27 -14.94
CA PRO A 138 -11.54 16.04 -14.04
C PRO A 138 -10.46 16.85 -14.78
N VAL A 139 -10.37 18.14 -14.43
CA VAL A 139 -9.29 19.02 -14.88
C VAL A 139 -8.16 18.99 -13.87
N VAL A 140 -6.95 18.68 -14.34
CA VAL A 140 -5.70 18.76 -13.57
C VAL A 140 -4.71 19.56 -14.40
N TYR A 141 -4.05 20.55 -13.80
CA TYR A 141 -3.03 21.36 -14.48
C TYR A 141 -1.65 20.68 -14.42
N ASP A 142 -0.85 20.84 -15.47
CA ASP A 142 0.51 20.29 -15.52
C ASP A 142 1.51 21.21 -14.82
N THR A 143 1.82 20.88 -13.57
CA THR A 143 2.75 21.63 -12.71
C THR A 143 4.20 21.58 -13.18
N SER A 144 4.58 20.60 -13.99
CA SER A 144 5.93 20.52 -14.56
C SER A 144 6.14 21.51 -15.71
N ARG A 145 5.07 22.11 -16.21
CA ARG A 145 5.06 23.01 -17.36
C ARG A 145 4.91 24.49 -16.98
N ASP A 146 4.63 24.81 -15.72
CA ASP A 146 4.57 26.19 -15.21
C ASP A 146 4.88 26.25 -13.70
N LEU A 147 5.92 27.00 -13.32
CA LEU A 147 6.40 27.19 -11.94
C LEU A 147 5.40 27.96 -11.05
N ARG A 148 4.37 28.59 -11.63
CA ARG A 148 3.36 29.35 -10.87
C ARG A 148 2.52 28.49 -9.92
N VAL A 149 2.44 27.17 -10.14
CA VAL A 149 1.68 26.24 -9.27
C VAL A 149 2.40 25.94 -7.95
N GLU A 150 3.71 26.15 -7.88
CA GLU A 150 4.51 25.81 -6.70
C GLU A 150 4.19 26.71 -5.49
N LYS A 151 3.54 27.86 -5.69
CA LYS A 151 3.32 28.89 -4.67
C LYS A 151 2.07 28.76 -3.80
N ASN A 152 1.20 27.75 -4.00
CA ASN A 152 -0.11 27.70 -3.31
C ASN A 152 -0.29 26.60 -2.25
N THR A 153 0.78 26.01 -1.71
CA THR A 153 0.65 24.91 -0.74
C THR A 153 1.39 25.16 0.57
N ALA A 154 1.03 26.22 1.29
CA ALA A 154 1.25 26.24 2.73
C ALA A 154 0.20 25.31 3.36
N ILE A 155 0.61 24.09 3.69
CA ILE A 155 -0.22 23.13 4.44
C ILE A 155 -0.42 23.73 5.84
N SER A 156 -1.61 24.27 6.12
CA SER A 156 -2.01 24.47 7.51
C SER A 156 -2.29 23.10 8.10
N ALA A 157 -1.43 22.67 9.02
CA ALA A 157 -1.60 21.42 9.78
C ALA A 157 -2.85 21.45 10.69
N ASP A 158 -3.54 22.59 10.80
CA ASP A 158 -4.66 22.81 11.72
C ASP A 158 -6.04 22.62 11.05
N GLN A 159 -6.13 22.41 9.74
CA GLN A 159 -7.40 22.21 9.02
C GLN A 159 -7.58 20.76 8.54
N LEU A 160 -8.48 20.01 9.18
CA LEU A 160 -8.78 18.60 8.82
C LEU A 160 -8.91 18.39 7.31
N PHE A 161 -9.68 19.28 6.67
CA PHE A 161 -9.78 19.42 5.23
C PHE A 161 -8.90 20.59 4.78
N SER A 162 -7.59 20.34 4.70
CA SER A 162 -6.64 21.33 4.16
C SER A 162 -6.91 21.62 2.68
N SER A 163 -6.22 22.59 2.07
CA SER A 163 -6.24 22.80 0.62
C SER A 163 -5.85 21.56 -0.20
N ALA A 164 -5.20 20.58 0.43
CA ALA A 164 -4.87 19.31 -0.20
C ALA A 164 -6.09 18.36 -0.29
N TYR A 165 -7.10 18.49 0.56
CA TYR A 165 -8.27 17.61 0.54
C TYR A 165 -9.04 17.77 -0.77
N LYS A 166 -9.24 16.66 -1.50
CA LYS A 166 -9.90 16.66 -2.80
C LYS A 166 -11.38 16.34 -2.61
N ARG A 167 -12.20 17.39 -2.68
CA ARG A 167 -13.66 17.27 -2.74
C ARG A 167 -14.09 16.92 -4.15
N ALA A 168 -15.19 16.19 -4.26
CA ALA A 168 -15.86 16.04 -5.54
C ALA A 168 -16.15 17.41 -6.19
N ASN A 169 -15.85 17.52 -7.48
CA ASN A 169 -16.04 18.78 -8.20
C ASN A 169 -17.52 19.04 -8.46
N THR A 170 -17.94 20.26 -8.18
CA THR A 170 -19.27 20.79 -8.48
C THR A 170 -19.15 21.89 -9.53
N ARG A 171 -20.27 22.31 -10.13
CA ARG A 171 -20.26 23.42 -11.10
C ARG A 171 -19.61 24.68 -10.51
N ALA A 172 -19.94 25.03 -9.26
CA ALA A 172 -19.33 26.16 -8.55
C ALA A 172 -17.81 25.98 -8.41
N GLY A 173 -17.33 24.80 -8.01
CA GLY A 173 -15.90 24.50 -7.93
C GLY A 173 -15.17 24.65 -9.26
N SER A 174 -15.78 24.16 -10.35
CA SER A 174 -15.22 24.30 -11.70
C SER A 174 -15.18 25.75 -12.23
N THR A 175 -16.09 26.60 -11.74
CA THR A 175 -16.25 28.00 -12.18
C THR A 175 -15.39 28.97 -11.36
N ASN A 176 -15.11 28.65 -10.10
CA ASN A 176 -14.40 29.54 -9.14
C ASN A 176 -12.87 29.55 -9.29
N GLU A 177 -12.31 28.86 -10.29
CA GLU A 177 -10.87 28.88 -10.53
C GLU A 177 -10.41 30.28 -11.00
N ARG A 178 -9.36 30.80 -10.37
CA ARG A 178 -8.80 32.13 -10.68
C ARG A 178 -8.40 32.20 -12.16
N THR A 179 -8.58 33.35 -12.80
CA THR A 179 -8.17 33.61 -14.20
C THR A 179 -6.70 33.24 -14.45
N GLU A 180 -5.83 33.49 -13.49
CA GLU A 180 -4.41 33.11 -13.54
C GLU A 180 -4.13 31.60 -13.65
N VAL A 181 -5.05 30.75 -13.19
CA VAL A 181 -4.96 29.28 -13.25
C VAL A 181 -5.59 28.74 -14.54
N ARG A 182 -6.57 29.48 -15.10
CA ARG A 182 -7.32 29.09 -16.29
C ARG A 182 -6.47 28.97 -17.56
N ASP A 183 -5.39 29.74 -17.64
CA ASP A 183 -4.51 29.79 -18.82
C ASP A 183 -3.31 28.82 -18.71
N MET A 184 -3.31 27.94 -17.69
CA MET A 184 -2.26 26.93 -17.55
C MET A 184 -2.54 25.67 -18.39
N PRO A 185 -1.51 25.00 -18.91
CA PRO A 185 -1.69 23.74 -19.65
C PRO A 185 -2.35 22.66 -18.78
N ILE A 186 -3.40 22.03 -19.32
CA ILE A 186 -4.02 20.86 -18.71
C ILE A 186 -3.09 19.65 -18.85
N LEU A 187 -2.96 18.86 -17.78
CA LEU A 187 -2.26 17.58 -17.79
C LEU A 187 -3.05 16.55 -18.61
N LEU A 188 -2.57 16.26 -19.81
CA LEU A 188 -3.11 15.20 -20.65
C LEU A 188 -2.49 13.86 -20.26
N SER A 189 -3.13 13.16 -19.33
CA SER A 189 -2.71 11.83 -18.88
C SER A 189 -3.91 10.95 -18.53
N PRO A 190 -3.92 9.67 -18.97
CA PRO A 190 -4.92 8.69 -18.52
C PRO A 190 -4.95 8.49 -17.00
N ALA A 191 -3.84 8.75 -16.31
CA ALA A 191 -3.75 8.62 -14.85
C ALA A 191 -4.63 9.62 -14.09
N VAL A 192 -5.12 10.67 -14.76
CA VAL A 192 -6.05 11.63 -14.17
C VAL A 192 -7.39 10.97 -13.83
N LEU A 193 -7.86 10.04 -14.67
CA LEU A 193 -9.13 9.33 -14.45
C LEU A 193 -9.10 8.47 -13.19
N SER A 194 -8.10 7.58 -13.07
CA SER A 194 -7.98 6.68 -11.93
C SER A 194 -7.78 7.44 -10.62
N ARG A 195 -6.98 8.51 -10.65
CA ARG A 195 -6.81 9.42 -9.51
C ARG A 195 -8.13 10.04 -9.08
N HIS A 196 -8.89 10.60 -10.01
CA HIS A 196 -10.16 11.26 -9.71
C HIS A 196 -11.19 10.29 -9.14
N ILE A 197 -11.30 9.08 -9.70
CA ILE A 197 -12.21 8.05 -9.17
C ILE A 197 -11.84 7.73 -7.71
N ASN A 198 -10.55 7.56 -7.40
CA ASN A 198 -10.12 7.31 -6.02
C ASN A 198 -10.42 8.49 -5.08
N GLU A 199 -10.16 9.73 -5.52
CA GLU A 199 -10.46 10.94 -4.74
C GLU A 199 -11.96 11.07 -4.45
N VAL A 200 -12.82 10.91 -5.45
CA VAL A 200 -14.27 11.02 -5.31
C VAL A 200 -14.84 9.89 -4.45
N VAL A 201 -14.40 8.64 -4.68
CA VAL A 201 -14.85 7.52 -3.84
C VAL A 201 -14.41 7.74 -2.39
N HIS A 202 -13.17 8.19 -2.17
CA HIS A 202 -12.68 8.48 -0.83
C HIS A 202 -13.52 9.56 -0.14
N ASP A 203 -13.84 10.64 -0.86
CA ASP A 203 -14.72 11.71 -0.38
C ASP A 203 -16.11 11.18 0.01
N ILE A 204 -16.76 10.41 -0.89
CA ILE A 204 -18.08 9.80 -0.65
C ILE A 204 -18.06 8.91 0.60
N THR A 205 -17.03 8.08 0.78
CA THR A 205 -17.03 7.08 1.86
C THR A 205 -16.46 7.59 3.18
N HIS A 206 -15.66 8.67 3.18
CA HIS A 206 -14.94 9.12 4.38
C HIS A 206 -15.39 10.48 4.93
N ARG A 207 -15.96 11.38 4.11
CA ARG A 207 -16.17 12.77 4.54
C ARG A 207 -16.96 12.89 5.84
N GLU A 208 -18.13 12.26 5.92
CA GLU A 208 -19.01 12.29 7.10
C GLU A 208 -18.31 11.66 8.32
N THR A 209 -17.76 10.46 8.15
CA THR A 209 -17.04 9.73 9.20
C THR A 209 -15.85 10.52 9.74
N LEU A 210 -15.09 11.21 8.87
CA LEU A 210 -13.97 12.05 9.28
C LEU A 210 -14.42 13.28 10.06
N MET A 211 -15.52 13.91 9.65
CA MET A 211 -16.12 15.04 10.39
C MET A 211 -16.56 14.63 11.79
N ASP A 212 -17.25 13.49 11.90
CA ASP A 212 -17.74 12.98 13.17
C ASP A 212 -16.59 12.51 14.07
N ALA A 213 -15.60 11.79 13.51
CA ALA A 213 -14.40 11.40 14.23
C ALA A 213 -13.61 12.62 14.72
N HIS A 214 -13.46 13.65 13.89
CA HIS A 214 -12.79 14.89 14.31
C HIS A 214 -13.54 15.58 15.43
N ARG A 215 -14.87 15.68 15.36
CA ARG A 215 -15.69 16.26 16.43
C ARG A 215 -15.54 15.48 17.72
N PHE A 216 -15.61 14.14 17.65
CA PHE A 216 -15.48 13.26 18.81
C PHE A 216 -14.09 13.34 19.45
N LEU A 217 -13.02 13.23 18.66
CA LEU A 217 -11.64 13.21 19.18
C LEU A 217 -11.18 14.56 19.72
N ASN A 218 -11.81 15.66 19.31
CA ASN A 218 -11.53 17.00 19.81
C ASN A 218 -12.53 17.48 20.90
N ASP A 219 -13.49 16.64 21.31
CA ASP A 219 -14.37 16.96 22.45
C ASP A 219 -13.54 17.04 23.73
N ALA A 220 -13.70 18.11 24.51
CA ALA A 220 -12.90 18.37 25.70
C ALA A 220 -12.93 17.22 26.73
N ARG A 221 -14.05 16.49 26.82
CA ARG A 221 -14.21 15.35 27.73
C ARG A 221 -13.32 14.18 27.27
N ILE A 222 -13.32 13.91 25.97
CA ILE A 222 -12.51 12.86 25.34
C ILE A 222 -11.03 13.21 25.45
N VAL A 223 -10.66 14.44 25.09
CA VAL A 223 -9.28 14.93 25.21
C VAL A 223 -8.76 14.80 26.64
N LYS A 224 -9.54 15.22 27.64
CA LYS A 224 -9.15 15.12 29.05
C LYS A 224 -9.00 13.67 29.51
N ALA A 225 -9.96 12.80 29.15
CA ALA A 225 -9.91 11.38 29.50
C ALA A 225 -8.68 10.68 28.90
N VAL A 226 -8.41 10.92 27.61
CA VAL A 226 -7.24 10.35 26.92
C VAL A 226 -5.94 10.87 27.51
N ARG A 227 -5.81 12.17 27.78
CA ARG A 227 -4.60 12.70 28.42
C ARG A 227 -4.36 12.08 29.80
N GLY A 228 -5.42 11.86 30.57
CA GLY A 228 -5.33 11.25 31.90
C GLY A 228 -4.90 9.78 31.88
N VAL A 229 -5.25 9.02 30.84
CA VAL A 229 -4.99 7.56 30.77
C VAL A 229 -3.79 7.23 29.87
N LEU A 230 -3.68 7.88 28.71
CA LEU A 230 -2.73 7.56 27.65
C LEU A 230 -1.60 8.58 27.50
N GLY A 231 -1.71 9.75 28.11
CA GLY A 231 -0.72 10.83 28.04
C GLY A 231 -1.01 11.86 26.95
N GLU A 232 -0.33 12.99 27.03
CA GLU A 232 -0.50 14.12 26.12
C GLU A 232 0.05 13.82 24.72
N GLU A 233 1.14 13.06 24.64
CA GLU A 233 1.82 12.69 23.41
C GLU A 233 0.92 11.85 22.51
N VAL A 234 0.14 10.92 23.09
CA VAL A 234 -0.84 10.12 22.34
C VAL A 234 -1.99 10.99 21.85
N GLN A 235 -2.52 11.87 22.69
CA GLN A 235 -3.60 12.76 22.31
C GLN A 235 -3.21 13.68 21.15
N LYS A 236 -1.97 14.19 21.15
CA LYS A 236 -1.42 15.03 20.06
C LYS A 236 -1.33 14.30 18.71
N GLN A 237 -1.43 12.96 18.68
CA GLN A 237 -1.40 12.20 17.42
C GLN A 237 -2.75 12.08 16.72
N PHE A 238 -3.88 12.38 17.39
CA PHE A 238 -5.22 12.16 16.81
C PHE A 238 -5.48 13.01 15.57
N ASN A 239 -5.21 14.31 15.63
CA ASN A 239 -5.40 15.19 14.48
C ASN A 239 -4.44 14.82 13.33
N PRO A 240 -3.11 14.72 13.54
CA PRO A 240 -2.20 14.28 12.47
C PRO A 240 -2.59 12.94 11.82
N TRP A 241 -3.14 12.01 12.60
CA TRP A 241 -3.67 10.73 12.10
C TRP A 241 -4.92 10.92 11.24
N LEU A 242 -5.93 11.66 11.72
CA LEU A 242 -7.14 11.96 10.93
C LEU A 242 -6.80 12.74 9.64
N HIS A 243 -5.90 13.71 9.74
CA HIS A 243 -5.42 14.47 8.58
C HIS A 243 -4.74 13.57 7.55
N HIS A 244 -3.97 12.56 7.99
CA HIS A 244 -3.36 11.61 7.07
C HIS A 244 -4.41 10.79 6.32
N ILE A 245 -5.42 10.27 7.03
CA ILE A 245 -6.51 9.50 6.42
C ILE A 245 -7.25 10.37 5.40
N ALA A 246 -7.63 11.60 5.79
CA ALA A 246 -8.36 12.52 4.92
C ALA A 246 -7.59 12.89 3.66
N ASN A 247 -6.26 13.00 3.74
CA ASN A 247 -5.40 13.52 2.68
C ASN A 247 -4.45 12.45 2.12
N GLU A 248 -4.89 11.19 2.08
CA GLU A 248 -4.12 10.06 1.55
C GLU A 248 -3.82 10.27 0.06
N PHE A 249 -4.87 10.45 -0.76
CA PHE A 249 -4.74 10.59 -2.22
C PHE A 249 -4.27 11.98 -2.68
N ALA A 250 -4.39 12.99 -1.82
CA ALA A 250 -4.01 14.36 -2.10
C ALA A 250 -2.51 14.54 -2.39
N TYR A 251 -1.68 13.70 -1.78
CA TYR A 251 -0.23 13.82 -1.87
C TYR A 251 0.32 13.31 -3.22
N ASP A 252 -0.23 12.20 -3.71
CA ASP A 252 0.08 11.70 -5.05
C ASP A 252 -0.31 12.72 -6.15
N ALA A 253 -1.32 13.56 -5.86
CA ALA A 253 -1.78 14.60 -6.77
C ALA A 253 -0.84 15.81 -6.86
N GLN A 254 -0.10 16.15 -5.80
CA GLN A 254 0.80 17.31 -5.76
C GLN A 254 2.11 17.10 -6.53
N GLY A 255 2.40 15.86 -6.94
CA GLY A 255 3.57 15.51 -7.73
C GLY A 255 4.83 15.42 -6.87
N MET A 256 5.26 14.19 -6.58
CA MET A 256 6.51 13.95 -5.87
C MET A 256 7.72 14.48 -6.66
N GLY A 257 8.68 15.09 -5.95
CA GLY A 257 9.96 15.50 -6.53
C GLY A 257 10.75 14.30 -7.07
N ALA A 258 11.69 14.53 -7.99
CA ALA A 258 12.47 13.44 -8.61
C ALA A 258 13.24 12.60 -7.57
N LEU A 259 13.87 13.26 -6.59
CA LEU A 259 14.58 12.60 -5.49
C LEU A 259 13.62 11.75 -4.63
N GLU A 260 12.45 12.29 -4.34
CA GLU A 260 11.43 11.61 -3.54
C GLU A 260 10.90 10.36 -4.25
N LYS A 261 10.64 10.45 -5.56
CA LYS A 261 10.29 9.29 -6.40
C LYS A 261 11.39 8.23 -6.40
N GLY A 262 12.65 8.66 -6.45
CA GLY A 262 13.81 7.78 -6.36
C GLY A 262 13.85 7.01 -5.02
N LEU A 263 13.68 7.72 -3.91
CA LEU A 263 13.65 7.10 -2.57
C LEU A 263 12.48 6.13 -2.40
N LYS A 264 11.27 6.49 -2.86
CA LYS A 264 10.12 5.58 -2.86
C LYS A 264 10.37 4.33 -3.72
N ALA A 265 10.99 4.49 -4.90
CA ALA A 265 11.33 3.37 -5.77
C ALA A 265 12.36 2.44 -5.11
N ILE A 266 13.42 2.99 -4.52
CA ILE A 266 14.44 2.20 -3.80
C ILE A 266 13.78 1.42 -2.64
N ARG A 267 12.96 2.07 -1.82
CA ARG A 267 12.24 1.42 -0.71
C ARG A 267 11.38 0.25 -1.20
N THR A 268 10.51 0.50 -2.18
CA THR A 268 9.59 -0.54 -2.70
C THR A 268 10.34 -1.68 -3.40
N ASN A 269 11.44 -1.38 -4.10
CA ASN A 269 12.29 -2.41 -4.70
C ASN A 269 13.06 -3.22 -3.63
N ALA A 270 13.58 -2.58 -2.57
CA ALA A 270 14.23 -3.28 -1.48
C ALA A 270 13.28 -4.26 -0.77
N THR A 271 12.02 -3.86 -0.65
CA THR A 271 10.90 -4.69 -0.19
C THR A 271 10.71 -5.92 -1.09
N PHE A 272 10.70 -5.73 -2.41
CA PHE A 272 10.63 -6.83 -3.39
C PHE A 272 11.84 -7.77 -3.30
N VAL A 273 13.05 -7.24 -3.29
CA VAL A 273 14.29 -8.02 -3.17
C VAL A 273 14.31 -8.81 -1.86
N GLY A 274 13.88 -8.20 -0.76
CA GLY A 274 13.89 -8.84 0.56
C GLY A 274 12.93 -10.02 0.69
N LEU A 275 11.67 -9.87 0.26
CA LEU A 275 10.59 -10.79 0.64
C LEU A 275 9.89 -11.51 -0.52
N ALA A 276 9.97 -11.01 -1.76
CA ALA A 276 9.21 -11.63 -2.85
C ALA A 276 9.65 -13.07 -3.09
N TYR A 277 8.67 -13.96 -3.31
CA TYR A 277 8.84 -15.40 -3.52
C TYR A 277 9.55 -16.17 -2.39
N ARG A 278 9.87 -15.53 -1.26
CA ARG A 278 10.68 -16.14 -0.21
C ARG A 278 9.86 -17.16 0.59
N ALA A 279 10.20 -18.44 0.44
CA ALA A 279 9.49 -19.56 1.09
C ALA A 279 9.41 -19.41 2.61
N SER A 280 10.49 -18.99 3.27
CA SER A 280 10.49 -18.75 4.71
C SER A 280 9.47 -17.67 5.13
N THR A 281 9.29 -16.62 4.33
CA THR A 281 8.31 -15.56 4.62
C THR A 281 6.88 -16.07 4.52
N ILE A 282 6.62 -16.97 3.56
CA ILE A 282 5.31 -17.62 3.39
C ILE A 282 5.02 -18.49 4.61
N MET A 283 5.98 -19.32 5.04
CA MET A 283 5.82 -20.19 6.21
C MET A 283 5.60 -19.40 7.50
N LEU A 284 6.30 -18.28 7.68
CA LEU A 284 6.14 -17.43 8.86
C LEU A 284 4.73 -16.87 9.03
N GLN A 285 3.92 -16.74 7.97
CA GLN A 285 2.53 -16.29 8.12
C GLN A 285 1.72 -17.20 9.03
N ILE A 286 2.03 -18.51 9.07
CA ILE A 286 1.35 -19.50 9.92
C ILE A 286 1.54 -19.17 11.41
N SER A 287 2.66 -18.55 11.78
CA SER A 287 2.89 -18.07 13.16
C SER A 287 1.84 -17.02 13.61
N GLY A 288 1.11 -16.42 12.66
CA GLY A 288 -0.01 -15.54 12.94
C GLY A 288 -1.13 -16.18 13.78
N PHE A 289 -1.23 -17.52 13.84
CA PHE A 289 -2.13 -18.18 14.79
C PHE A 289 -1.71 -17.98 16.24
N VAL A 290 -0.40 -18.03 16.53
CA VAL A 290 0.14 -17.75 17.88
C VAL A 290 -0.15 -16.29 18.24
N GLN A 291 0.03 -15.38 17.27
CA GLN A 291 -0.24 -13.96 17.48
C GLN A 291 -1.73 -13.69 17.78
N THR A 292 -2.63 -14.39 17.10
CA THR A 292 -4.06 -14.28 17.38
C THR A 292 -4.42 -14.93 18.70
N ALA A 293 -3.83 -16.09 19.03
CA ALA A 293 -4.03 -16.74 20.31
C ALA A 293 -3.64 -15.86 21.51
N GLU A 294 -2.63 -15.00 21.39
CA GLU A 294 -2.31 -13.99 22.40
C GLU A 294 -3.43 -12.95 22.57
N VAL A 295 -4.03 -12.49 21.47
CA VAL A 295 -5.08 -11.46 21.48
C VAL A 295 -6.43 -11.99 21.98
N ILE A 296 -6.83 -13.19 21.56
CA ILE A 296 -8.18 -13.73 21.85
C ILE A 296 -8.19 -14.90 22.83
N GLY A 297 -7.04 -15.51 23.13
CA GLY A 297 -6.88 -16.70 23.95
C GLY A 297 -6.75 -17.97 23.12
N ALA A 298 -5.83 -18.86 23.53
CA ALA A 298 -5.48 -20.10 22.81
C ALA A 298 -6.68 -21.04 22.61
N ARG A 299 -7.60 -21.14 23.58
CA ARG A 299 -8.82 -21.95 23.48
C ARG A 299 -9.68 -21.54 22.27
N TRP A 300 -9.88 -20.23 22.10
CA TRP A 300 -10.70 -19.71 21.01
C TRP A 300 -10.01 -19.85 19.66
N MET A 301 -8.69 -19.65 19.62
CA MET A 301 -7.90 -19.94 18.43
C MET A 301 -8.05 -21.40 17.98
N ALA A 302 -7.95 -22.37 18.91
CA ALA A 302 -8.16 -23.78 18.62
C ALA A 302 -9.58 -24.08 18.12
N GLN A 303 -10.61 -23.42 18.68
CA GLN A 303 -11.98 -23.54 18.18
C GLN A 303 -12.16 -22.93 16.78
N GLY A 304 -11.45 -21.85 16.45
CA GLY A 304 -11.45 -21.29 15.10
C GLY A 304 -10.84 -22.24 14.08
N VAL A 305 -9.69 -22.85 14.41
CA VAL A 305 -9.06 -23.90 13.59
C VAL A 305 -10.04 -25.06 13.37
N TYR A 306 -10.70 -25.51 14.44
CA TYR A 306 -11.68 -26.58 14.36
C TYR A 306 -12.92 -26.23 13.53
N SER A 307 -13.44 -25.01 13.69
CA SER A 307 -14.61 -24.53 12.95
C SER A 307 -14.31 -24.43 11.46
N PHE A 308 -13.14 -23.89 11.13
CA PHE A 308 -12.66 -23.85 9.75
C PHE A 308 -12.46 -25.26 9.18
N ALA A 309 -11.85 -26.18 9.93
CA ALA A 309 -11.61 -27.54 9.45
C ALA A 309 -12.90 -28.33 9.16
N ARG A 310 -13.99 -28.04 9.88
CA ARG A 310 -15.31 -28.67 9.64
C ARG A 310 -15.99 -28.20 8.36
N ASP A 311 -15.90 -26.92 8.04
CA ASP A 311 -16.46 -26.35 6.81
C ASP A 311 -15.52 -25.26 6.25
N PRO A 312 -14.43 -25.66 5.55
CA PRO A 312 -13.45 -24.71 5.05
C PRO A 312 -14.04 -23.74 4.02
N VAL A 313 -14.90 -24.24 3.13
CA VAL A 313 -15.48 -23.45 2.03
C VAL A 313 -16.52 -22.47 2.54
N GLY A 314 -17.43 -22.93 3.41
CA GLY A 314 -18.44 -22.06 4.00
C GLY A 314 -17.82 -21.04 4.95
N SER A 315 -16.85 -21.43 5.77
CA SER A 315 -16.11 -20.48 6.62
C SER A 315 -15.43 -19.40 5.80
N TYR A 316 -14.73 -19.78 4.72
CA TYR A 316 -14.06 -18.81 3.87
C TYR A 316 -15.04 -17.83 3.22
N ARG A 317 -16.16 -18.34 2.67
CA ARG A 317 -17.20 -17.50 2.06
C ARG A 317 -17.82 -16.55 3.09
N PHE A 318 -18.22 -17.09 4.25
CA PHE A 318 -18.83 -16.33 5.33
C PHE A 318 -17.94 -15.16 5.77
N VAL A 319 -16.65 -15.42 6.00
CA VAL A 319 -15.73 -14.35 6.41
C VAL A 319 -15.57 -13.29 5.31
N LEU A 320 -15.39 -13.69 4.05
CA LEU A 320 -15.21 -12.72 2.96
C LEU A 320 -16.47 -11.88 2.69
N GLU A 321 -17.66 -12.41 2.93
CA GLU A 321 -18.92 -11.68 2.77
C GLU A 321 -19.17 -10.71 3.93
N ASN A 322 -18.72 -11.04 5.14
CA ASN A 322 -19.02 -10.26 6.35
C ASN A 322 -17.88 -9.34 6.81
N SER A 323 -16.63 -9.62 6.40
CA SER A 323 -15.44 -8.84 6.79
C SER A 323 -14.81 -8.15 5.60
N GLN A 324 -14.97 -6.82 5.54
CA GLN A 324 -14.23 -6.00 4.58
C GLN A 324 -12.72 -6.00 4.88
N GLU A 325 -12.33 -6.13 6.16
CA GLU A 325 -10.93 -6.18 6.57
C GLU A 325 -10.23 -7.42 6.02
N VAL A 326 -10.84 -8.61 6.12
CA VAL A 326 -10.27 -9.86 5.59
C VAL A 326 -10.43 -9.94 4.06
N SER A 327 -11.53 -9.42 3.51
CA SER A 327 -11.72 -9.40 2.06
C SER A 327 -10.67 -8.55 1.34
N ALA A 328 -10.35 -7.37 1.88
CA ALA A 328 -9.37 -6.45 1.30
C ALA A 328 -7.92 -6.77 1.72
N ARG A 329 -7.70 -7.89 2.43
CA ARG A 329 -6.44 -8.17 3.13
C ARG A 329 -5.21 -8.19 2.21
N MET A 330 -5.36 -8.71 1.00
CA MET A 330 -4.26 -8.76 0.03
C MET A 330 -3.80 -7.36 -0.42
N GLU A 331 -4.69 -6.36 -0.39
CA GLU A 331 -4.35 -4.97 -0.72
C GLU A 331 -3.90 -4.16 0.51
N THR A 332 -4.24 -4.61 1.71
CA THR A 332 -4.07 -3.84 2.95
C THR A 332 -3.05 -4.42 3.93
N MET A 333 -2.47 -5.60 3.68
CA MET A 333 -1.54 -6.24 4.63
C MET A 333 -0.33 -5.36 4.96
N ASP A 334 0.28 -4.72 3.96
CA ASP A 334 1.40 -3.81 4.17
C ASP A 334 1.45 -2.65 3.17
N ARG A 335 1.88 -1.49 3.67
CA ARG A 335 2.04 -0.25 2.89
C ARG A 335 2.96 -0.44 1.68
N ASP A 336 4.12 -1.06 1.86
CA ASP A 336 5.14 -1.13 0.81
C ASP A 336 4.74 -2.08 -0.30
N MET A 337 4.02 -3.16 0.03
CA MET A 337 3.42 -4.05 -0.93
C MET A 337 2.35 -3.33 -1.76
N ARG A 338 1.47 -2.56 -1.11
CA ARG A 338 0.47 -1.75 -1.79
C ARG A 338 1.11 -0.68 -2.69
N ASP A 339 2.11 0.03 -2.20
CA ASP A 339 2.89 1.01 -2.99
C ASP A 339 3.54 0.36 -4.22
N MET A 340 4.05 -0.87 -4.09
CA MET A 340 4.65 -1.60 -5.20
C MET A 340 3.61 -2.02 -6.25
N LEU A 341 2.45 -2.52 -5.82
CA LEU A 341 1.37 -2.96 -6.72
C LEU A 341 0.70 -1.79 -7.46
N THR A 342 0.69 -0.61 -6.84
CA THR A 342 0.12 0.62 -7.41
C THR A 342 1.15 1.43 -8.21
N SER A 343 2.45 1.14 -8.09
CA SER A 343 3.52 1.82 -8.83
C SER A 343 3.40 1.53 -10.32
N ASP A 344 3.05 2.57 -11.08
CA ASP A 344 2.93 2.56 -12.54
C ASP A 344 4.29 2.20 -13.17
N SER A 345 4.51 0.92 -13.45
CA SER A 345 5.82 0.46 -13.89
C SER A 345 6.01 0.86 -15.35
N ARG A 346 6.93 1.79 -15.61
CA ARG A 346 7.54 2.02 -16.93
C ARG A 346 8.28 0.78 -17.49
N LEU A 347 8.22 -0.34 -16.79
CA LEU A 347 8.84 -1.61 -17.13
C LEU A 347 7.92 -2.37 -18.11
N GLY A 348 8.53 -3.19 -18.98
CA GLY A 348 7.76 -4.03 -19.90
C GLY A 348 6.79 -4.97 -19.17
N LYS A 349 5.72 -5.39 -19.86
CA LYS A 349 4.61 -6.19 -19.29
C LYS A 349 5.07 -7.42 -18.48
N GLY A 350 6.16 -8.08 -18.87
CA GLY A 350 6.71 -9.22 -18.14
C GLY A 350 7.30 -8.87 -16.76
N ALA A 351 8.07 -7.78 -16.68
CA ALA A 351 8.65 -7.32 -15.41
C ALA A 351 7.56 -6.84 -14.43
N ALA A 352 6.53 -6.18 -14.94
CA ALA A 352 5.35 -5.80 -14.15
C ALA A 352 4.64 -7.03 -13.58
N ALA A 353 4.46 -8.08 -14.39
CA ALA A 353 3.83 -9.33 -13.95
C ALA A 353 4.65 -10.05 -12.88
N ILE A 354 5.99 -10.09 -13.01
CA ILE A 354 6.86 -10.69 -11.99
C ILE A 354 6.75 -9.94 -10.66
N LYS A 355 6.75 -8.60 -10.69
CA LYS A 355 6.57 -7.80 -9.48
C LYS A 355 5.20 -8.01 -8.86
N ALA A 356 4.13 -7.97 -9.67
CA ALA A 356 2.76 -8.15 -9.21
C ALA A 356 2.53 -9.52 -8.53
N ASN A 357 3.17 -10.59 -9.03
CA ASN A 357 3.01 -11.94 -8.48
C ASN A 357 3.94 -12.25 -7.31
N GLY A 358 4.94 -11.42 -7.03
CA GLY A 358 5.98 -11.67 -6.02
C GLY A 358 5.47 -11.91 -4.61
N PHE A 359 4.29 -11.40 -4.28
CA PHE A 359 3.70 -11.51 -2.95
C PHE A 359 2.39 -12.31 -2.90
N VAL A 360 1.91 -12.86 -4.01
CA VAL A 360 0.60 -13.52 -4.08
C VAL A 360 0.52 -14.68 -3.08
N LEU A 361 1.56 -15.53 -3.01
CA LEU A 361 1.58 -16.65 -2.08
C LEU A 361 1.57 -16.20 -0.61
N ILE A 362 2.30 -15.13 -0.28
CA ILE A 362 2.27 -14.54 1.06
C ILE A 362 0.86 -14.06 1.38
N GLY A 363 0.23 -13.32 0.46
CA GLY A 363 -1.14 -12.83 0.64
C GLY A 363 -2.19 -13.95 0.74
N VAL A 364 -2.01 -15.06 0.03
CA VAL A 364 -2.91 -16.23 0.12
C VAL A 364 -2.81 -16.90 1.49
N VAL A 365 -1.59 -17.14 1.98
CA VAL A 365 -1.39 -17.77 3.30
C VAL A 365 -1.80 -16.83 4.43
N ASP A 366 -1.47 -15.53 4.35
CA ASP A 366 -1.94 -14.52 5.31
C ASP A 366 -3.47 -14.43 5.33
N ARG A 367 -4.14 -14.48 4.16
CA ARG A 367 -5.60 -14.48 4.10
C ARG A 367 -6.19 -15.75 4.70
N PHE A 368 -5.60 -16.91 4.46
CA PHE A 368 -5.99 -18.15 5.14
C PHE A 368 -5.89 -18.01 6.66
N VAL A 369 -4.74 -17.55 7.15
CA VAL A 369 -4.51 -17.34 8.58
C VAL A 369 -5.51 -16.32 9.16
N SER A 370 -5.79 -15.25 8.42
CA SER A 370 -6.74 -14.21 8.79
C SER A 370 -8.18 -14.73 8.86
N VAL A 371 -8.61 -15.57 7.91
CA VAL A 371 -9.96 -16.19 7.93
C VAL A 371 -10.14 -17.04 9.19
N VAL A 372 -9.19 -17.90 9.51
CA VAL A 372 -9.27 -18.76 10.70
C VAL A 372 -9.22 -17.93 11.98
N SER A 373 -8.36 -16.91 12.02
CA SER A 373 -8.22 -15.97 13.15
C SER A 373 -9.50 -15.16 13.38
N TRP A 374 -10.12 -14.70 12.29
CA TRP A 374 -11.39 -13.99 12.32
C TRP A 374 -12.52 -14.90 12.83
N MET A 375 -12.62 -16.12 12.31
CA MET A 375 -13.61 -17.11 12.79
C MET A 375 -13.44 -17.38 14.29
N ALA A 376 -12.20 -17.52 14.77
CA ALA A 376 -11.92 -17.71 16.19
C ALA A 376 -12.44 -16.54 17.04
N ALA A 377 -12.16 -15.31 16.62
CA ALA A 377 -12.57 -14.10 17.33
C ALA A 377 -14.09 -13.88 17.26
N TYR A 378 -14.71 -14.14 16.10
CA TYR A 378 -16.15 -14.08 15.91
C TYR A 378 -16.87 -15.08 16.81
N ASN A 379 -16.44 -16.35 16.83
CA ASN A 379 -17.00 -17.39 17.69
C ASN A 379 -16.87 -17.04 19.18
N LYS A 380 -15.75 -16.43 19.58
CA LYS A 380 -15.57 -15.90 20.93
C LYS A 380 -16.61 -14.83 21.25
N ALA A 381 -16.80 -13.85 20.37
CA ALA A 381 -17.79 -12.78 20.59
C ALA A 381 -19.23 -13.32 20.63
N GLN A 382 -19.58 -14.21 19.70
CA GLN A 382 -20.88 -14.89 19.69
C GLN A 382 -21.14 -15.69 20.97
N SER A 383 -20.12 -16.35 21.52
CA SER A 383 -20.26 -17.08 22.78
C SER A 383 -20.55 -16.19 24.00
N ARG A 384 -20.21 -14.90 23.94
CA ARG A 384 -20.56 -13.90 24.96
C ARG A 384 -21.99 -13.38 24.80
N GLY A 385 -22.68 -13.72 23.71
CA GLY A 385 -23.98 -13.17 23.35
C GLY A 385 -23.90 -11.78 22.71
N ASP A 386 -22.75 -11.39 22.17
CA ASP A 386 -22.58 -10.10 21.50
C ASP A 386 -23.44 -10.06 20.22
N PRO A 387 -24.10 -8.93 19.89
CA PRO A 387 -24.79 -8.77 18.62
C PRO A 387 -23.86 -9.05 17.43
N GLU A 388 -24.42 -9.56 16.33
CA GLU A 388 -23.64 -9.97 15.16
C GLU A 388 -22.72 -8.86 14.63
N ALA A 389 -23.22 -7.63 14.49
CA ALA A 389 -22.43 -6.48 14.05
C ALA A 389 -21.24 -6.19 14.99
N GLN A 390 -21.41 -6.36 16.31
CA GLN A 390 -20.31 -6.18 17.27
C GLN A 390 -19.32 -7.33 17.21
N SER A 391 -19.79 -8.55 16.94
CA SER A 391 -18.93 -9.73 16.77
C SER A 391 -18.07 -9.62 15.52
N ILE A 392 -18.63 -9.13 14.41
CA ILE A 392 -17.89 -8.81 13.18
C ILE A 392 -16.82 -7.75 13.47
N ALA A 393 -17.20 -6.65 14.14
CA ALA A 393 -16.26 -5.58 14.47
C ALA A 393 -15.12 -6.06 15.39
N TYR A 394 -15.42 -6.90 16.38
CA TYR A 394 -14.42 -7.51 17.26
C TYR A 394 -13.48 -8.44 16.52
N ALA A 395 -14.01 -9.24 15.58
CA ALA A 395 -13.21 -10.15 14.77
C ALA A 395 -12.26 -9.40 13.81
N ASP A 396 -12.75 -8.32 13.17
CA ASP A 396 -11.92 -7.42 12.36
C ASP A 396 -10.82 -6.77 13.21
N GLU A 397 -11.16 -6.33 14.43
CA GLU A 397 -10.19 -5.76 15.37
C GLU A 397 -9.11 -6.77 15.79
N ALA A 398 -9.50 -8.02 16.06
CA ALA A 398 -8.58 -9.07 16.44
C ALA A 398 -7.53 -9.33 15.35
N VAL A 399 -7.96 -9.42 14.09
CA VAL A 399 -7.05 -9.59 12.93
C VAL A 399 -6.09 -8.41 12.81
N ARG A 400 -6.57 -7.17 12.93
CA ARG A 400 -5.70 -5.98 12.89
C ARG A 400 -4.66 -5.96 14.00
N LYS A 401 -5.05 -6.35 15.21
CA LYS A 401 -4.14 -6.36 16.37
C LYS A 401 -3.09 -7.47 16.26
N SER A 402 -3.47 -8.65 15.77
CA SER A 402 -2.55 -9.79 15.70
C SER A 402 -1.62 -9.73 14.49
N GLN A 403 -2.14 -9.40 13.31
CA GLN A 403 -1.40 -9.43 12.05
C GLN A 403 -0.93 -8.05 11.54
N GLY A 404 -1.41 -6.95 12.13
CA GLY A 404 -1.16 -5.59 11.63
C GLY A 404 -1.91 -5.27 10.34
N SER A 405 -1.89 -4.02 9.90
CA SER A 405 -2.48 -3.57 8.63
C SER A 405 -1.74 -2.35 8.11
N GLY A 406 -1.50 -2.32 6.80
CA GLY A 406 -0.92 -1.22 6.03
C GLY A 406 -1.95 -0.22 5.50
N SER A 407 -3.22 -0.33 5.91
CA SER A 407 -4.24 0.67 5.61
C SER A 407 -3.91 2.01 6.26
N SER A 408 -4.27 3.13 5.64
CA SER A 408 -3.94 4.48 6.15
C SER A 408 -4.45 4.76 7.56
N LYS A 409 -5.57 4.15 7.94
CA LYS A 409 -6.12 4.19 9.30
C LYS A 409 -5.25 3.47 10.34
N ASP A 410 -4.43 2.51 9.92
CA ASP A 410 -3.64 1.64 10.81
C ASP A 410 -2.14 1.99 10.80
N LEU A 411 -1.69 2.90 9.93
CA LEU A 411 -0.28 3.30 9.83
C LEU A 411 0.21 4.07 11.07
N ALA A 412 1.36 3.65 11.60
CA ALA A 412 2.10 4.37 12.63
C ALA A 412 2.57 5.75 12.13
N ALA A 413 2.75 6.71 13.04
CA ALA A 413 3.19 8.07 12.68
C ALA A 413 4.49 8.09 11.84
N ILE A 414 5.46 7.23 12.19
CA ILE A 414 6.73 7.08 11.48
C ILE A 414 6.56 6.60 10.02
N MET A 415 5.44 5.94 9.70
CA MET A 415 5.12 5.46 8.35
C MET A 415 4.37 6.47 7.49
N ARG A 416 3.92 7.60 8.06
CA ARG A 416 3.03 8.58 7.41
C ARG A 416 3.74 9.83 6.87
N GLY A 417 5.05 9.95 7.08
CA GLY A 417 5.85 11.12 6.68
C GLY A 417 5.71 11.46 5.20
N LYS A 418 5.84 12.75 4.85
CA LYS A 418 5.76 13.26 3.47
C LYS A 418 7.02 14.06 3.13
N GLY A 419 7.30 14.25 1.86
CA GLY A 419 8.48 14.92 1.32
C GLY A 419 9.73 14.04 1.35
N VAL A 420 10.86 14.61 0.92
CA VAL A 420 12.17 13.90 0.89
C VAL A 420 12.56 13.36 2.26
N ALA A 421 12.44 14.18 3.31
CA ALA A 421 12.73 13.74 4.68
C ALA A 421 11.78 12.62 5.13
N GLY A 422 10.48 12.75 4.82
CA GLY A 422 9.49 11.72 5.12
C GLY A 422 9.78 10.39 4.43
N GLU A 423 10.05 10.38 3.11
CA GLU A 423 10.41 9.16 2.39
C GLU A 423 11.74 8.57 2.88
N ALA A 424 12.74 9.39 3.22
CA ALA A 424 13.97 8.92 3.82
C ALA A 424 13.72 8.21 5.17
N PHE A 425 12.87 8.78 6.03
CA PHE A 425 12.45 8.10 7.27
C PHE A 425 11.61 6.84 7.00
N LYS A 426 10.87 6.76 5.89
CA LYS A 426 10.17 5.51 5.55
C LYS A 426 11.12 4.38 5.19
N MET A 427 12.34 4.66 4.74
CA MET A 427 13.35 3.63 4.44
C MET A 427 13.78 2.81 5.66
N ILE A 428 13.59 3.32 6.88
CA ILE A 428 13.85 2.57 8.12
C ILE A 428 12.61 1.82 8.64
N THR A 429 11.49 1.90 7.92
CA THR A 429 10.23 1.20 8.26
C THR A 429 9.71 0.27 7.16
N PRO A 430 10.57 -0.49 6.46
CA PRO A 430 10.07 -1.45 5.49
C PRO A 430 9.24 -2.52 6.22
N PHE A 431 8.07 -2.84 5.68
CA PHE A 431 7.12 -3.81 6.24
C PHE A 431 6.76 -3.62 7.72
N TYR A 432 6.78 -2.37 8.20
CA TYR A 432 6.60 -2.08 9.61
C TYR A 432 5.16 -2.28 10.13
N SER A 433 4.17 -2.55 9.26
CA SER A 433 2.75 -2.65 9.66
C SER A 433 2.51 -3.72 10.74
N PHE A 434 3.07 -4.92 10.56
CA PHE A 434 3.04 -6.00 11.57
C PHE A 434 3.78 -5.59 12.84
N MET A 435 5.00 -5.06 12.70
CA MET A 435 5.84 -4.65 13.83
C MET A 435 5.21 -3.52 14.65
N SER A 436 4.49 -2.60 14.01
CA SER A 436 3.71 -1.57 14.69
C SER A 436 2.61 -2.20 15.55
N ALA A 437 1.86 -3.16 15.01
CA ALA A 437 0.83 -3.86 15.78
C ALA A 437 1.44 -4.65 16.96
N TYR A 438 2.55 -5.33 16.72
CA TYR A 438 3.31 -6.03 17.74
C TYR A 438 3.80 -5.08 18.85
N TYR A 439 4.37 -3.92 18.49
CA TYR A 439 4.78 -2.88 19.45
C TYR A 439 3.62 -2.40 20.33
N GLN A 440 2.45 -2.20 19.74
CA GLN A 440 1.27 -1.77 20.49
C GLN A 440 0.81 -2.83 21.50
N ARG A 441 0.95 -4.12 21.16
CA ARG A 441 0.68 -5.22 22.09
C ARG A 441 1.70 -5.26 23.23
N GLN A 442 2.99 -5.05 22.96
CA GLN A 442 4.02 -4.90 24.00
C GLN A 442 3.71 -3.73 24.95
N ARG A 443 3.34 -2.56 24.40
CA ARG A 443 2.97 -1.39 25.22
C ARG A 443 1.72 -1.63 26.05
N THR A 444 0.74 -2.35 25.50
CA THR A 444 -0.49 -2.71 26.22
C THR A 444 -0.14 -3.63 27.38
N LEU A 445 0.62 -4.70 27.12
CA LEU A 445 1.09 -5.63 28.15
C LEU A 445 1.86 -4.89 29.27
N ALA A 446 2.78 -3.98 28.91
CA ALA A 446 3.52 -3.18 29.89
C ALA A 446 2.60 -2.28 30.75
N ARG A 447 1.54 -1.70 30.16
CA ARG A 447 0.53 -0.92 30.90
C ARG A 447 -0.31 -1.79 31.82
N ASP A 448 -0.64 -3.00 31.38
CA ASP A 448 -1.41 -3.97 32.17
C ASP A 448 -0.59 -4.40 33.40
N TYR A 449 0.69 -4.71 33.23
CA TYR A 449 1.63 -4.90 34.34
C TYR A 449 1.66 -3.69 35.28
N GLY A 450 1.87 -2.48 34.74
CA GLY A 450 1.90 -1.26 35.54
C GLY A 450 0.61 -1.02 36.34
N THR A 451 -0.53 -1.45 35.80
CA THR A 451 -1.83 -1.38 36.48
C THR A 451 -1.97 -2.46 37.54
N ALA A 452 -1.57 -3.71 37.26
CA ALA A 452 -1.55 -4.79 38.25
C ALA A 452 -0.64 -4.44 39.45
N PHE A 453 0.54 -3.87 39.21
CA PHE A 453 1.43 -3.39 40.27
C PHE A 453 0.81 -2.25 41.10
N ARG A 454 0.20 -1.24 40.45
CA ARG A 454 -0.42 -0.09 41.13
C ARG A 454 -1.64 -0.49 41.97
N THR A 455 -2.43 -1.43 41.46
CA THR A 455 -3.65 -1.93 42.10
C THR A 455 -3.38 -3.09 43.05
N LYS A 456 -2.14 -3.60 43.11
CA LYS A 456 -1.73 -4.79 43.88
C LYS A 456 -2.56 -6.03 43.54
N SER A 457 -2.98 -6.16 42.29
CA SER A 457 -3.78 -7.29 41.79
C SER A 457 -2.89 -8.50 41.49
N ILE A 458 -2.58 -9.29 42.52
CA ILE A 458 -1.73 -10.50 42.40
C ILE A 458 -2.41 -11.56 41.51
N SER A 459 -3.75 -11.58 41.46
CA SER A 459 -4.53 -12.53 40.66
C SER A 459 -4.35 -12.38 39.15
N ASP A 460 -3.90 -11.22 38.68
CA ASP A 460 -3.73 -10.96 37.24
C ASP A 460 -2.37 -11.46 36.71
N PHE A 461 -1.40 -11.72 37.60
CA PHE A 461 -0.05 -12.11 37.21
C PHE A 461 0.03 -13.39 36.36
N PRO A 462 -0.72 -14.48 36.65
CA PRO A 462 -0.69 -15.67 35.81
C PRO A 462 -1.13 -15.41 34.37
N ASP A 463 -2.18 -14.60 34.16
CA ASP A 463 -2.66 -14.24 32.81
C ASP A 463 -1.63 -13.37 32.08
N LEU A 464 -1.06 -12.37 32.78
CA LEU A 464 -0.01 -11.52 32.24
C LEU A 464 1.25 -12.31 31.87
N MET A 465 1.65 -13.30 32.67
CA MET A 465 2.77 -14.20 32.37
C MET A 465 2.45 -15.08 31.15
N GLY A 466 1.24 -15.63 31.07
CA GLY A 466 0.77 -16.37 29.90
C GLY A 466 0.83 -15.54 28.62
N ARG A 467 0.40 -14.27 28.69
CA ARG A 467 0.51 -13.30 27.57
C ARG A 467 1.97 -12.97 27.24
N THR A 468 2.85 -12.81 28.23
CA THR A 468 4.31 -12.61 27.99
C THR A 468 4.90 -13.78 27.21
N LEU A 469 4.60 -15.03 27.60
CA LEU A 469 5.07 -16.21 26.88
C LEU A 469 4.54 -16.27 25.45
N MET A 470 3.25 -15.99 25.27
CA MET A 470 2.59 -15.95 23.96
C MET A 470 3.08 -14.82 23.05
N LEU A 471 3.55 -13.70 23.62
CA LEU A 471 4.03 -12.56 22.86
C LEU A 471 5.52 -12.66 22.51
N TYR A 472 6.37 -13.01 23.48
CA TYR A 472 7.82 -12.94 23.31
C TYR A 472 8.48 -14.29 22.98
N VAL A 473 7.96 -15.40 23.54
CA VAL A 473 8.63 -16.70 23.49
C VAL A 473 8.06 -17.57 22.38
N LEU A 474 6.76 -17.82 22.40
CA LEU A 474 6.11 -18.75 21.47
C LEU A 474 6.23 -18.32 19.99
N PRO A 475 6.18 -17.03 19.61
CA PRO A 475 6.40 -16.65 18.23
C PRO A 475 7.82 -16.94 17.73
N VAL A 476 8.84 -16.78 18.59
CA VAL A 476 10.23 -17.12 18.28
C VAL A 476 10.35 -18.62 18.05
N LEU A 477 9.88 -19.43 19.01
CA LEU A 477 9.92 -20.89 18.90
C LEU A 477 9.16 -21.38 17.67
N ALA A 478 7.97 -20.83 17.40
CA ALA A 478 7.18 -21.19 16.23
C ALA A 478 7.89 -20.80 14.93
N ALA A 479 8.50 -19.61 14.86
CA ALA A 479 9.23 -19.15 13.68
C ALA A 479 10.44 -20.04 13.36
N GLU A 480 11.23 -20.41 14.37
CA GLU A 480 12.45 -21.20 14.18
C GLU A 480 12.12 -22.67 13.89
N TRP A 481 11.08 -23.21 14.51
CA TRP A 481 10.55 -24.52 14.17
C TRP A 481 10.02 -24.57 12.72
N LEU A 482 9.21 -23.59 12.31
CA LEU A 482 8.65 -23.50 10.95
C LEU A 482 9.72 -23.32 9.86
N THR A 483 10.89 -22.80 10.22
CA THR A 483 11.98 -22.54 9.30
C THR A 483 13.14 -23.52 9.42
N GLY A 484 13.05 -24.49 10.35
CA GLY A 484 14.07 -25.53 10.58
C GLY A 484 15.40 -24.97 11.07
N ARG A 485 15.38 -24.00 11.99
CA ARG A 485 16.57 -23.35 12.56
C ARG A 485 16.58 -23.31 14.08
N MET A 486 16.07 -24.37 14.68
CA MET A 486 16.31 -24.57 16.12
C MET A 486 17.82 -24.81 16.32
N PRO A 487 18.40 -24.37 17.45
CA PRO A 487 19.78 -24.68 17.79
C PRO A 487 20.00 -26.18 17.84
N ASP A 488 21.17 -26.62 17.37
CA ASP A 488 21.63 -28.00 17.49
C ASP A 488 22.50 -28.14 18.75
N ASP A 489 22.58 -29.35 19.33
CA ASP A 489 23.31 -29.58 20.59
C ASP A 489 24.84 -29.38 20.46
N ASP A 490 25.35 -29.34 19.22
CA ASP A 490 26.76 -29.11 18.88
C ASP A 490 27.10 -27.62 18.66
N ASP A 491 26.13 -26.70 18.78
CA ASP A 491 26.37 -25.26 18.64
C ASP A 491 27.17 -24.71 19.84
N GLU A 492 28.14 -23.82 19.59
CA GLU A 492 28.93 -23.17 20.64
C GLU A 492 28.07 -22.29 21.58
N GLU A 493 26.89 -21.88 21.12
CA GLU A 493 25.92 -21.10 21.89
C GLU A 493 24.96 -22.01 22.66
N SER A 494 24.85 -21.83 23.99
CA SER A 494 23.87 -22.60 24.77
C SER A 494 22.43 -22.23 24.38
N TRP A 495 21.52 -23.21 24.38
CA TRP A 495 20.10 -23.01 24.07
C TRP A 495 19.45 -21.83 24.84
N THR A 496 19.85 -21.63 26.10
CA THR A 496 19.38 -20.51 26.91
C THR A 496 19.90 -19.16 26.46
N GLN A 497 21.17 -19.07 26.05
CA GLN A 497 21.76 -17.84 25.52
C GLN A 497 21.09 -17.49 24.20
N TRP A 498 20.92 -18.47 23.32
CA TRP A 498 20.20 -18.32 22.07
C TRP A 498 18.77 -17.81 22.29
N LEU A 499 18.00 -18.44 23.19
CA LEU A 499 16.61 -18.08 23.43
C LEU A 499 16.51 -16.64 23.97
N LEU A 500 17.38 -16.27 24.90
CA LEU A 500 17.43 -14.90 25.43
C LEU A 500 17.82 -13.88 24.36
N GLY A 501 18.80 -14.22 23.50
CA GLY A 501 19.19 -13.41 22.35
C GLY A 501 18.03 -13.21 21.38
N ALA A 502 17.35 -14.29 20.99
CA ALA A 502 16.21 -14.26 20.09
C ALA A 502 15.01 -13.50 20.69
N MET A 503 14.74 -13.67 21.99
CA MET A 503 13.74 -12.88 22.71
C MET A 503 14.08 -11.39 22.73
N ALA A 504 15.35 -11.02 22.95
CA ALA A 504 15.79 -9.63 22.94
C ALA A 504 15.67 -9.00 21.55
N VAL A 505 16.10 -9.71 20.50
CA VAL A 505 15.93 -9.30 19.10
C VAL A 505 14.46 -9.13 18.76
N ASN A 506 13.60 -10.08 19.11
CA ASN A 506 12.16 -9.99 18.89
C ASN A 506 11.54 -8.83 19.69
N ALA A 507 11.95 -8.62 20.94
CA ALA A 507 11.46 -7.53 21.77
C ALA A 507 11.81 -6.15 21.20
N LEU A 508 13.02 -6.00 20.63
CA LEU A 508 13.53 -4.75 20.06
C LEU A 508 13.18 -4.56 18.59
N GLY A 509 12.83 -5.62 17.87
CA GLY A 509 12.39 -5.62 16.46
C GLY A 509 11.39 -4.51 16.07
N PRO A 510 10.36 -4.24 16.89
CA PRO A 510 9.44 -3.12 16.65
C PRO A 510 10.01 -1.71 16.82
N LEU A 511 11.25 -1.52 17.26
CA LEU A 511 11.90 -0.21 17.36
C LEU A 511 12.88 -0.03 16.19
N PRO A 512 12.52 0.77 15.15
CA PRO A 512 13.44 1.07 14.04
C PRO A 512 14.76 1.64 14.55
N VAL A 513 15.87 1.38 13.85
CA VAL A 513 17.25 1.74 14.25
C VAL A 513 17.77 0.95 15.46
N VAL A 514 17.02 0.90 16.57
CA VAL A 514 17.41 0.10 17.75
C VAL A 514 17.51 -1.37 17.39
N ARG A 515 16.54 -1.88 16.62
CA ARG A 515 16.58 -3.23 16.06
C ARG A 515 17.84 -3.50 15.24
N ASP A 516 18.28 -2.53 14.44
CA ASP A 516 19.41 -2.71 13.53
C ASP A 516 20.74 -2.72 14.31
N LEU A 517 20.84 -1.89 15.36
CA LEU A 517 21.96 -1.88 16.29
C LEU A 517 22.01 -3.15 17.16
N ALA A 518 20.85 -3.60 17.67
CA ALA A 518 20.76 -4.84 18.44
C ALA A 518 21.19 -6.04 17.58
N ASN A 519 20.75 -6.09 16.32
CA ASN A 519 21.13 -7.14 15.39
C ASN A 519 22.63 -7.14 15.08
N PHE A 520 23.25 -5.96 14.95
CA PHE A 520 24.69 -5.86 14.77
C PHE A 520 25.46 -6.32 16.01
N ALA A 521 25.00 -5.92 17.21
CA ALA A 521 25.61 -6.33 18.46
C ALA A 521 25.54 -7.86 18.66
N VAL A 522 24.38 -8.49 18.42
CA VAL A 522 24.19 -9.93 18.56
C VAL A 522 24.98 -10.72 17.52
N LYS A 523 25.09 -10.24 16.26
CA LYS A 523 25.97 -10.82 15.23
C LYS A 523 27.46 -10.79 15.61
N GLY A 524 27.89 -9.76 16.34
CA GLY A 524 29.27 -9.62 16.81
C GLY A 524 29.71 -10.72 17.79
N PHE A 525 28.77 -11.50 18.32
CA PHE A 525 29.03 -12.62 19.24
C PHE A 525 29.02 -14.00 18.55
N GLY A 526 29.00 -14.07 17.21
CA GLY A 526 29.25 -15.32 16.46
C GLY A 526 28.01 -16.11 16.02
N GLY A 527 26.79 -15.69 16.36
CA GLY A 527 25.56 -16.41 16.00
C GLY A 527 24.91 -15.96 14.68
N ASP A 528 24.43 -16.93 13.89
CA ASP A 528 23.50 -16.70 12.77
C ASP A 528 22.14 -16.27 13.35
N VAL A 529 21.90 -14.96 13.41
CA VAL A 529 20.73 -14.43 14.12
C VAL A 529 19.42 -14.82 13.42
N SER A 530 18.48 -15.26 14.27
CA SER A 530 17.09 -15.69 14.09
C SER A 530 16.38 -15.39 12.75
N SER A 531 15.38 -16.20 12.42
CA SER A 531 14.50 -16.00 11.27
C SER A 531 13.73 -14.66 11.29
N VAL A 532 13.59 -14.04 12.46
CA VAL A 532 13.04 -12.68 12.62
C VAL A 532 13.99 -11.62 12.02
N ASP A 533 15.30 -11.85 12.00
CA ASP A 533 16.30 -10.91 11.48
C ASP A 533 16.25 -10.71 9.97
N ARG A 534 15.76 -11.70 9.23
CA ARG A 534 15.62 -11.58 7.77
C ARG A 534 14.56 -10.56 7.38
N PHE A 535 13.59 -10.30 8.24
CA PHE A 535 12.57 -9.26 8.10
C PHE A 535 13.10 -7.88 8.54
N VAL A 536 14.06 -7.87 9.46
CA VAL A 536 14.57 -6.66 10.12
C VAL A 536 15.79 -6.04 9.40
N GLY A 537 16.75 -6.85 8.96
CA GLY A 537 18.04 -6.40 8.44
C GLY A 537 18.15 -6.24 6.93
N SER A 538 17.06 -5.93 6.20
CA SER A 538 17.14 -5.72 4.73
C SER A 538 17.93 -4.45 4.39
N THR A 539 17.78 -3.37 5.16
CA THR A 539 18.42 -2.08 4.90
C THR A 539 19.94 -2.11 5.10
N SER A 540 20.42 -2.79 6.16
CA SER A 540 21.86 -2.93 6.39
C SER A 540 22.54 -3.81 5.34
N ARG A 541 21.88 -4.90 4.90
CA ARG A 541 22.35 -5.74 3.79
C ARG A 541 22.48 -4.95 2.50
N VAL A 542 21.48 -4.15 2.12
CA VAL A 542 21.57 -3.27 0.94
C VAL A 542 22.83 -2.39 0.97
N ILE A 543 23.12 -1.75 2.11
CA ILE A 543 24.29 -0.87 2.27
C ILE A 543 25.60 -1.65 2.20
N THR A 544 25.69 -2.79 2.89
CA THR A 544 26.86 -3.67 2.87
C THR A 544 27.11 -4.25 1.48
N ASP A 545 26.06 -4.71 0.79
CA ASP A 545 26.16 -5.31 -0.53
C ASP A 545 26.59 -4.28 -1.59
N ILE A 546 26.08 -3.04 -1.51
CA ILE A 546 26.52 -1.92 -2.36
C ILE A 546 27.98 -1.58 -2.09
N LYS A 547 28.40 -1.56 -0.82
CA LYS A 547 29.79 -1.28 -0.43
C LYS A 547 30.74 -2.36 -0.96
N ASN A 548 30.42 -3.64 -0.76
CA ASN A 548 31.22 -4.77 -1.23
C ASN A 548 31.35 -4.77 -2.77
N LEU A 549 30.28 -4.39 -3.50
CA LEU A 549 30.33 -4.22 -4.95
C LEU A 549 31.26 -3.07 -5.38
N SER A 550 31.32 -2.00 -4.59
CA SER A 550 32.18 -0.82 -4.85
C SER A 550 33.64 -1.07 -4.51
N GLU A 551 33.93 -1.96 -3.55
CA GLU A 551 35.28 -2.27 -3.10
C GLU A 551 35.94 -3.38 -3.94
N GLY A 552 35.19 -4.07 -4.79
CA GLY A 552 35.73 -4.99 -5.79
C GLY A 552 36.17 -6.34 -5.23
N ASP A 553 35.70 -6.73 -4.05
CA ASP A 553 36.02 -8.01 -3.45
C ASP A 553 35.48 -9.19 -4.29
N GLU A 554 36.35 -10.16 -4.59
CA GLU A 554 35.92 -11.44 -5.17
C GLU A 554 34.98 -12.14 -4.18
N THR A 555 33.70 -12.18 -4.52
CA THR A 555 32.71 -12.85 -3.69
C THR A 555 32.30 -14.16 -4.36
N LYS A 556 32.32 -15.27 -3.60
CA LYS A 556 31.69 -16.56 -3.95
C LYS A 556 30.15 -16.46 -4.21
N ARG A 557 29.61 -15.24 -4.30
CA ARG A 557 28.19 -14.90 -4.48
C ARG A 557 28.00 -13.76 -5.49
N ALA A 558 28.93 -13.59 -6.42
CA ALA A 558 28.93 -12.47 -7.36
C ALA A 558 27.61 -12.37 -8.17
N THR A 559 27.08 -13.50 -8.66
CA THR A 559 25.81 -13.56 -9.38
C THR A 559 24.64 -13.08 -8.52
N ARG A 560 24.57 -13.57 -7.28
CA ARG A 560 23.55 -13.16 -6.32
C ARG A 560 23.63 -11.66 -6.03
N ASN A 561 24.81 -11.15 -5.68
CA ASN A 561 25.01 -9.75 -5.31
C ASN A 561 24.68 -8.81 -6.48
N ALA A 562 25.09 -9.16 -7.70
CA ALA A 562 24.77 -8.40 -8.90
C ALA A 562 23.25 -8.36 -9.18
N MET A 563 22.56 -9.50 -9.02
CA MET A 563 21.11 -9.57 -9.20
C MET A 563 20.33 -8.81 -8.11
N GLU A 564 20.78 -8.85 -6.86
CA GLU A 564 20.18 -8.08 -5.76
C GLU A 564 20.39 -6.57 -5.97
N ALA A 565 21.60 -6.14 -6.36
CA ALA A 565 21.90 -4.75 -6.72
C ALA A 565 21.04 -4.25 -7.90
N ALA A 566 20.91 -5.06 -8.95
CA ALA A 566 20.01 -4.78 -10.08
C ALA A 566 18.55 -4.64 -9.61
N GLY A 567 18.14 -5.48 -8.66
CA GLY A 567 16.80 -5.45 -8.06
C GLY A 567 16.52 -4.12 -7.35
N TYR A 568 17.45 -3.62 -6.54
CA TYR A 568 17.32 -2.34 -5.82
C TYR A 568 17.14 -1.14 -6.77
N VAL A 569 17.81 -1.16 -7.92
CA VAL A 569 17.69 -0.10 -8.95
C VAL A 569 16.51 -0.31 -9.91
N GLY A 570 15.73 -1.38 -9.76
CA GLY A 570 14.43 -1.55 -10.40
C GLY A 570 14.27 -2.79 -11.27
N ALA A 571 15.28 -3.62 -11.44
CA ALA A 571 15.14 -4.90 -12.14
C ALA A 571 14.12 -5.81 -11.43
N PRO A 572 13.39 -6.66 -12.17
CA PRO A 572 12.41 -7.58 -11.59
C PRO A 572 13.09 -8.82 -10.98
N THR A 573 14.14 -8.63 -10.19
CA THR A 573 14.89 -9.70 -9.52
C THR A 573 14.64 -9.64 -8.01
N SER A 574 14.26 -10.77 -7.43
CA SER A 574 14.13 -10.91 -5.98
C SER A 574 15.37 -11.57 -5.38
N GLY A 575 15.60 -11.42 -4.08
CA GLY A 575 16.69 -12.13 -3.39
C GLY A 575 16.52 -13.64 -3.43
N GLN A 576 15.28 -14.15 -3.50
CA GLN A 576 15.04 -15.58 -3.73
C GLN A 576 15.51 -15.99 -5.14
N MET A 577 15.14 -15.24 -6.18
CA MET A 577 15.60 -15.51 -7.55
C MET A 577 17.12 -15.43 -7.66
N ALA A 578 17.74 -14.46 -6.98
CA ALA A 578 19.19 -14.29 -6.94
C ALA A 578 19.88 -15.49 -6.25
N ALA A 579 19.35 -15.95 -5.11
CA ALA A 579 19.84 -17.13 -4.40
C ALA A 579 19.69 -18.41 -5.23
N THR A 580 18.52 -18.63 -5.84
CA THR A 580 18.26 -19.77 -6.72
C THR A 580 19.19 -19.76 -7.94
N THR A 581 19.41 -18.58 -8.55
CA THR A 581 20.29 -18.45 -9.73
C THR A 581 21.74 -18.72 -9.35
N GLN A 582 22.21 -18.21 -8.21
CA GLN A 582 23.55 -18.53 -7.71
C GLN A 582 23.73 -20.03 -7.51
N PHE A 583 22.78 -20.70 -6.84
CA PHE A 583 22.85 -22.15 -6.65
C PHE A 583 22.96 -22.90 -7.99
N ILE A 584 22.14 -22.54 -8.98
CA ILE A 584 22.20 -23.14 -10.31
C ILE A 584 23.57 -22.90 -10.97
N VAL A 585 24.12 -21.68 -10.86
CA VAL A 585 25.47 -21.35 -11.36
C VAL A 585 26.54 -22.17 -10.65
N ASP A 586 26.47 -22.32 -9.33
CA ASP A 586 27.40 -23.12 -8.53
C ASP A 586 27.32 -24.61 -8.92
N VAL A 587 26.13 -25.14 -9.19
CA VAL A 587 25.95 -26.51 -9.66
C VAL A 587 26.56 -26.72 -11.05
N PHE A 588 26.30 -25.81 -11.99
CA PHE A 588 26.91 -25.89 -13.33
C PHE A 588 28.41 -25.58 -13.34
N GLY A 589 28.89 -24.78 -12.39
CA GLY A 589 30.29 -24.46 -12.18
C GLY A 589 31.08 -25.56 -11.47
N GLY A 590 30.40 -26.54 -10.88
CA GLY A 590 31.02 -27.62 -10.11
C GLY A 590 31.42 -27.20 -8.70
N ASP A 591 30.84 -26.14 -8.15
CA ASP A 591 31.03 -25.71 -6.76
C ASP A 591 30.02 -26.38 -5.80
N GLN A 592 28.87 -26.85 -6.30
CA GLN A 592 27.84 -27.56 -5.50
C GLN A 592 27.32 -28.81 -6.21
N HIS A 593 27.12 -29.89 -5.45
CA HIS A 593 26.84 -31.22 -6.00
C HIS A 593 25.60 -31.83 -5.33
N PRO A 594 24.38 -31.42 -5.73
CA PRO A 594 23.15 -31.98 -5.16
C PRO A 594 22.97 -33.44 -5.57
N GLU A 595 22.82 -34.33 -4.60
CA GLU A 595 22.72 -35.77 -4.83
C GLU A 595 21.27 -36.25 -4.90
N ASP A 596 20.38 -35.60 -4.15
CA ASP A 596 18.96 -35.97 -4.10
C ASP A 596 17.99 -34.78 -4.27
N TRP A 597 16.69 -35.09 -4.26
CA TRP A 597 15.66 -34.06 -4.39
C TRP A 597 15.62 -33.09 -3.20
N GLY A 598 15.99 -33.54 -2.00
CA GLY A 598 16.12 -32.72 -0.81
C GLY A 598 17.20 -31.67 -0.96
N ASP A 599 18.37 -32.04 -1.50
CA ASP A 599 19.47 -31.12 -1.82
C ASP A 599 19.06 -30.10 -2.87
N TRP A 600 18.35 -30.53 -3.92
CA TRP A 600 17.79 -29.62 -4.90
C TRP A 600 16.80 -28.65 -4.27
N TRP A 601 15.90 -29.12 -3.40
CA TRP A 601 14.96 -28.26 -2.70
C TRP A 601 15.65 -27.27 -1.76
N GLU A 602 16.63 -27.74 -0.99
CA GLU A 602 17.44 -26.92 -0.09
C GLU A 602 18.24 -25.86 -0.88
N GLY A 603 18.95 -26.27 -1.92
CA GLY A 603 19.73 -25.38 -2.77
C GLY A 603 18.87 -24.33 -3.48
N LEU A 604 17.73 -24.73 -4.06
CA LEU A 604 16.82 -23.80 -4.73
C LEU A 604 16.16 -22.80 -3.75
N THR A 605 15.94 -23.18 -2.50
CA THR A 605 15.26 -22.34 -1.50
C THR A 605 16.23 -21.50 -0.64
N LYS A 606 17.39 -22.04 -0.27
CA LYS A 606 18.39 -21.39 0.59
C LYS A 606 19.55 -20.78 -0.20
N GLY A 607 19.72 -21.17 -1.47
CA GLY A 607 20.80 -20.72 -2.35
C GLY A 607 22.11 -21.48 -2.18
N LYS A 608 22.14 -22.48 -1.30
CA LYS A 608 23.25 -23.43 -1.12
C LYS A 608 22.76 -24.68 -0.38
N ILE A 609 23.43 -25.80 -0.60
CA ILE A 609 23.36 -27.00 0.24
C ILE A 609 24.37 -26.89 1.39
N LYS A 610 24.12 -27.61 2.50
CA LYS A 610 25.16 -27.81 3.52
C LYS A 610 26.20 -28.77 2.93
N GLU A 611 27.49 -28.45 3.09
CA GLU A 611 28.56 -29.41 2.81
C GLU A 611 28.68 -30.30 4.06
N ASP A 612 28.75 -31.61 3.87
CA ASP A 612 28.97 -32.61 4.93
C ASP A 612 30.36 -32.52 5.55
#